data_AF-A0A9E2QUJ1-F1
#
_entry.id   AF-A0A9E2QUJ1-F1
#
_cell.length_a   1.000
_cell.length_b   1.000
_cell.length_c   1.000
_cell.angle_alpha   90.00
_cell.angle_beta   90.00
_cell.angle_gamma   90.00
#
_symmetry.space_group_name_H-M   'P 1'
#
loop_
_entity.id
_entity.type
_entity.pdbx_description
1 polymer ?
#
loop_
_entity_poly.entity_id
_entity_poly.type
_entity_poly.pdbx_seq_one_letter_code
_entity_poly.pdbx_strand_id
1 'polypeptide(L)'
;MFDIGFSEMVIIAVVALVVLGPDRLPRVARQAGQWMGKLQRYVSDVKSDINRQMELDELRRLKTEVTDAASNLQSSVQSVVSDAQTSLDTLSDAASSSAQPTTDWDKIYAARRTRDRFKDRRTERARLLGKKLPPKRR
;
A
#
# COMPACT_ATOMS: atom_id res chain seq x y z
N MET A 1 -16.58 -9.32 -7.46
CA MET A 1 -15.88 -8.50 -6.45
C MET A 1 -14.75 -9.23 -5.73
N PHE A 2 -14.17 -10.27 -6.34
CA PHE A 2 -12.82 -10.74 -6.01
C PHE A 2 -11.96 -10.51 -7.25
N ASP A 3 -11.75 -9.24 -7.62
CA ASP A 3 -10.77 -8.88 -8.64
C ASP A 3 -9.37 -8.94 -8.01
N ILE A 4 -9.00 -10.10 -7.48
CA ILE A 4 -7.62 -10.40 -7.11
C ILE A 4 -6.90 -10.64 -8.44
N GLY A 5 -6.41 -9.55 -9.01
CA GLY A 5 -5.54 -9.59 -10.17
C GLY A 5 -4.16 -10.12 -9.82
N PHE A 6 -3.35 -10.31 -10.85
CA PHE A 6 -1.95 -10.69 -10.69
C PHE A 6 -1.17 -9.64 -9.86
N SER A 7 -1.52 -8.35 -9.99
CA SER A 7 -0.96 -7.24 -9.23
C SER A 7 -1.15 -7.39 -7.72
N GLU A 8 -2.36 -7.69 -7.28
CA GLU A 8 -2.73 -7.83 -5.87
C GLU A 8 -2.00 -9.03 -5.25
N MET A 9 -1.89 -10.14 -5.98
CA MET A 9 -1.12 -11.30 -5.55
C MET A 9 0.36 -10.96 -5.33
N VAL A 10 0.96 -10.16 -6.22
CA VAL A 10 2.36 -9.72 -6.07
C VAL A 10 2.52 -8.83 -4.84
N ILE A 11 1.60 -7.89 -4.59
CA ILE A 11 1.64 -7.04 -3.40
C ILE A 11 1.57 -7.87 -2.12
N ILE A 12 0.64 -8.82 -2.04
CA ILE A 12 0.51 -9.72 -0.88
C ILE A 12 1.78 -10.55 -0.70
N ALA A 13 2.36 -11.07 -1.79
CA ALA A 13 3.61 -11.81 -1.73
C ALA A 13 4.77 -10.96 -1.19
N VAL A 14 4.88 -9.70 -1.60
CA VAL A 14 5.89 -8.77 -1.09
C VAL A 14 5.67 -8.48 0.40
N VAL A 15 4.44 -8.20 0.83
CA VAL A 15 4.13 -7.98 2.26
C VAL A 15 4.47 -9.22 3.08
N ALA A 16 4.11 -10.41 2.61
CA ALA A 16 4.44 -11.66 3.27
C ALA A 16 5.96 -11.89 3.37
N LEU A 17 6.73 -11.52 2.35
CA LEU A 17 8.20 -11.57 2.37
C LEU A 17 8.79 -10.62 3.41
N VAL A 18 8.24 -9.43 3.58
CA VAL A 18 8.74 -8.45 4.56
C VAL A 18 8.39 -8.86 5.98
N VAL A 19 7.16 -9.30 6.23
CA VAL A 19 6.66 -9.62 7.58
C VAL A 19 7.24 -10.94 8.09
N LEU A 20 7.18 -11.99 7.26
CA LEU A 20 7.62 -13.32 7.63
C LEU A 20 9.13 -13.51 7.37
N GLY A 21 9.66 -12.82 6.37
CA GLY A 21 11.01 -13.03 5.85
C GLY A 21 11.06 -14.05 4.70
N PRO A 22 11.93 -13.84 3.69
CA PRO A 22 12.08 -14.73 2.54
C PRO A 22 12.48 -16.17 2.93
N ASP A 23 13.26 -16.32 4.00
CA ASP A 23 13.71 -17.64 4.45
C ASP A 23 12.61 -18.44 5.18
N ARG A 24 11.61 -17.74 5.74
CA ARG A 24 10.57 -18.37 6.59
C ARG A 24 9.28 -18.68 5.82
N LEU A 25 8.95 -17.88 4.80
CA LEU A 25 7.82 -18.12 3.90
C LEU A 25 7.73 -19.56 3.34
N PRO A 26 8.80 -20.14 2.77
CA PRO A 26 8.74 -21.51 2.24
C PRO A 26 8.52 -22.55 3.35
N ARG A 27 9.00 -22.29 4.56
CA ARG A 27 8.83 -23.18 5.71
C ARG A 27 7.39 -23.16 6.23
N VAL A 28 6.73 -22.01 6.21
CA VAL A 28 5.31 -21.88 6.59
C VAL A 28 4.40 -22.45 5.51
N ALA A 29 4.67 -22.16 4.23
CA ALA A 29 3.92 -22.74 3.12
C ALA A 29 3.96 -24.29 3.14
N ARG A 30 5.12 -24.89 3.45
CA ARG A 30 5.24 -26.34 3.61
C ARG A 30 4.42 -26.89 4.77
N GLN A 31 4.41 -26.20 5.92
CA GLN A 31 3.62 -26.63 7.08
C GLN A 31 2.11 -26.52 6.81
N ALA A 32 1.67 -25.38 6.27
CA ALA A 32 0.28 -25.15 5.88
C ALA A 32 -0.17 -26.17 4.82
N GLY A 33 0.67 -26.43 3.81
CA GLY A 33 0.40 -27.43 2.77
C GLY A 33 0.28 -28.85 3.31
N GLN A 34 1.11 -29.25 4.28
CA GLN A 34 1.00 -30.55 4.92
C GLN A 34 -0.31 -30.70 5.71
N TRP A 35 -0.74 -29.65 6.39
CA TRP A 35 -2.01 -29.65 7.15
C TRP A 35 -3.21 -29.67 6.19
N MET A 36 -3.18 -28.85 5.15
CA MET A 36 -4.21 -28.82 4.12
C MET A 36 -4.32 -30.17 3.39
N GLY A 37 -3.19 -30.80 3.06
CA GLY A 37 -3.17 -32.12 2.41
C GLY A 37 -3.75 -33.23 3.29
N LYS A 38 -3.49 -33.18 4.61
CA LYS A 38 -4.11 -34.12 5.57
C LYS A 38 -5.62 -33.90 5.68
N LEU A 39 -6.05 -32.64 5.76
CA LEU A 39 -7.47 -32.29 5.82
C LEU A 39 -8.20 -32.70 4.54
N GLN A 40 -7.62 -32.45 3.36
CA GLN A 40 -8.17 -32.85 2.08
C GLN A 40 -8.37 -34.37 2.00
N ARG A 41 -7.40 -35.14 2.51
CA ARG A 41 -7.49 -36.60 2.56
C ARG A 41 -8.61 -37.07 3.50
N TYR A 42 -8.70 -36.48 4.69
CA TYR A 42 -9.79 -36.76 5.64
C TYR A 42 -11.17 -36.43 5.05
N VAL A 43 -11.31 -35.28 4.39
CA VAL A 43 -12.55 -34.89 3.70
C VAL A 43 -12.86 -35.85 2.55
N SER A 44 -11.85 -36.33 1.83
CA SER A 44 -12.02 -37.33 0.76
C SER A 44 -12.51 -38.67 1.30
N ASP A 45 -11.95 -39.13 2.42
CA ASP A 45 -12.33 -40.39 3.07
C ASP A 45 -13.77 -40.32 3.58
N VAL A 46 -14.12 -39.25 4.31
CA VAL A 46 -15.48 -38.98 4.80
C VAL A 46 -16.47 -38.83 3.65
N LYS A 47 -16.10 -38.13 2.57
CA LYS A 47 -16.94 -38.04 1.36
C LYS A 47 -17.16 -39.40 0.72
N SER A 48 -16.16 -40.29 0.72
CA SER A 48 -16.29 -41.63 0.15
C SER A 48 -17.20 -42.54 0.96
N ASP A 49 -17.21 -42.38 2.30
CA ASP A 49 -18.11 -43.10 3.21
C ASP A 49 -19.55 -42.56 3.14
N ILE A 50 -19.72 -41.24 3.08
CA ILE A 50 -21.03 -40.57 2.94
C ILE A 50 -21.67 -40.89 1.58
N ASN A 51 -20.89 -40.85 0.49
CA ASN A 51 -21.37 -41.16 -0.87
C ASN A 51 -21.80 -42.64 -1.02
N ARG A 52 -21.43 -43.50 -0.06
CA ARG A 52 -21.86 -44.90 0.00
C ARG A 52 -23.12 -45.13 0.84
N GLN A 53 -23.57 -44.18 1.66
CA GLN A 53 -24.67 -44.42 2.62
C GLN A 53 -25.85 -43.42 2.57
N MET A 54 -25.71 -42.14 2.20
CA MET A 54 -26.82 -41.17 2.32
C MET A 54 -26.95 -40.10 1.20
N GLU A 55 -28.18 -39.62 1.11
CA GLU A 55 -28.95 -39.03 0.01
C GLU A 55 -28.64 -37.52 -0.24
N LEU A 56 -28.99 -37.04 -1.43
CA LEU A 56 -28.77 -35.67 -1.94
C LEU A 56 -29.24 -34.52 -1.02
N ASP A 57 -30.11 -34.80 -0.04
CA ASP A 57 -30.72 -33.79 0.84
C ASP A 57 -29.79 -33.30 1.95
N GLU A 58 -28.89 -34.13 2.47
CA GLU A 58 -27.96 -33.71 3.53
C GLU A 58 -26.80 -32.89 2.97
N LEU A 59 -26.32 -33.24 1.78
CA LEU A 59 -25.40 -32.42 0.98
C LEU A 59 -25.98 -31.05 0.64
N ARG A 60 -27.29 -30.99 0.33
CA ARG A 60 -27.98 -29.72 0.10
C ARG A 60 -28.00 -28.88 1.36
N ARG A 61 -28.40 -29.44 2.51
CA ARG A 61 -28.41 -28.72 3.81
C ARG A 61 -27.04 -28.18 4.20
N LEU A 62 -26.00 -29.01 4.11
CA LEU A 62 -24.62 -28.60 4.38
C LEU A 62 -24.15 -27.50 3.43
N LYS A 63 -24.50 -27.58 2.14
CA LYS A 63 -24.18 -26.52 1.19
C LYS A 63 -24.87 -25.21 1.55
N THR A 64 -26.16 -25.24 1.93
CA THR A 64 -26.88 -24.02 2.31
C THR A 64 -26.26 -23.41 3.57
N GLU A 65 -25.99 -24.20 4.60
CA GLU A 65 -25.38 -23.74 5.85
C GLU A 65 -23.98 -23.15 5.64
N VAL A 66 -23.15 -23.80 4.83
CA VAL A 66 -21.81 -23.29 4.47
C VAL A 66 -21.91 -22.02 3.64
N THR A 67 -22.89 -21.92 2.73
CA THR A 67 -23.12 -20.72 1.91
C THR A 67 -23.57 -19.55 2.77
N ASP A 68 -24.49 -19.79 3.71
CA ASP A 68 -24.99 -18.78 4.64
C ASP A 68 -23.87 -18.32 5.58
N ALA A 69 -23.11 -19.24 6.16
CA ALA A 69 -21.94 -18.91 6.96
C ALA A 69 -20.90 -18.11 6.17
N ALA A 70 -20.61 -18.50 4.93
CA ALA A 70 -19.69 -17.78 4.05
C ALA A 70 -20.17 -16.36 3.75
N SER A 71 -21.47 -16.17 3.50
CA SER A 71 -22.04 -14.82 3.27
C SER A 71 -21.92 -13.90 4.49
N ASN A 72 -22.16 -14.42 5.69
CA ASN A 72 -22.02 -13.68 6.95
C ASN A 72 -20.56 -13.32 7.27
N LEU A 73 -19.63 -14.21 6.93
CA LEU A 73 -18.20 -13.93 7.02
C LEU A 73 -17.78 -12.88 6.00
N GLN A 74 -18.29 -12.97 4.77
CA GLN A 74 -18.00 -11.99 3.73
C GLN A 74 -18.47 -10.58 4.13
N SER A 75 -19.68 -10.44 4.69
CA SER A 75 -20.15 -9.15 5.19
C SER A 75 -19.31 -8.61 6.33
N SER A 76 -18.88 -9.47 7.25
CA SER A 76 -18.04 -9.09 8.39
C SER A 76 -16.61 -8.70 7.97
N VAL A 77 -16.04 -9.41 6.99
CA VAL A 77 -14.73 -9.06 6.43
C VAL A 77 -14.82 -7.76 5.64
N GLN A 78 -15.88 -7.56 4.85
CA GLN A 78 -16.10 -6.32 4.10
C GLN A 78 -16.17 -5.10 5.02
N SER A 79 -16.89 -5.19 6.16
CA SER A 79 -16.98 -4.09 7.11
C SER A 79 -15.62 -3.77 7.76
N VAL A 80 -14.88 -4.80 8.20
CA VAL A 80 -13.53 -4.63 8.78
C VAL A 80 -12.56 -4.01 7.76
N VAL A 81 -12.62 -4.44 6.50
CA VAL A 81 -11.80 -3.88 5.42
C VAL A 81 -12.15 -2.43 5.14
N SER A 82 -13.44 -2.08 5.08
CA SER A 82 -13.90 -0.71 4.90
C SER A 82 -13.51 0.21 6.06
N ASP A 83 -13.60 -0.27 7.30
CA ASP A 83 -13.18 0.47 8.49
C ASP A 83 -11.66 0.68 8.51
N ALA A 84 -10.89 -0.34 8.11
CA ALA A 84 -9.44 -0.26 7.97
C ALA A 84 -9.04 0.74 6.87
N GLN A 85 -9.70 0.71 5.70
CA GLN A 85 -9.45 1.69 4.62
C GLN A 85 -9.72 3.12 5.08
N THR A 86 -10.86 3.36 5.73
CA THR A 86 -11.22 4.68 6.27
C THR A 86 -10.19 5.17 7.30
N SER A 87 -9.72 4.27 8.17
CA SER A 87 -8.67 4.58 9.14
C SER A 87 -7.33 4.88 8.47
N LEU A 88 -6.98 4.15 7.41
CA LEU A 88 -5.75 4.40 6.64
C LEU A 88 -5.82 5.72 5.86
N ASP A 89 -6.97 6.05 5.27
CA ASP A 89 -7.19 7.31 4.55
C ASP A 89 -7.09 8.50 5.50
N THR A 90 -7.72 8.43 6.68
CA THR A 90 -7.62 9.50 7.69
C THR A 90 -6.21 9.66 8.25
N LEU A 91 -5.47 8.56 8.46
CA LEU A 91 -4.06 8.61 8.84
C LEU A 91 -3.18 9.16 7.71
N SER A 92 -3.47 8.82 6.46
CA SER A 92 -2.79 9.32 5.27
C SER A 92 -3.03 10.82 5.08
N ASP A 93 -4.27 11.30 5.28
CA ASP A 93 -4.63 12.72 5.22
C ASP A 93 -4.04 13.50 6.39
N ALA A 94 -3.99 12.92 7.59
CA ALA A 94 -3.31 13.51 8.74
C ALA A 94 -1.79 13.58 8.54
N ALA A 95 -1.18 12.52 8.00
CA ALA A 95 0.23 12.50 7.64
C ALA A 95 0.53 13.53 6.54
N SER A 96 -0.31 13.65 5.52
CA SER A 96 -0.19 14.61 4.43
C SER A 96 -0.41 16.05 4.88
N SER A 97 -1.33 16.28 5.82
CA SER A 97 -1.56 17.60 6.44
C SER A 97 -0.42 18.02 7.38
N SER A 98 0.23 17.05 8.05
CA SER A 98 1.45 17.30 8.83
C SER A 98 2.71 17.48 7.95
N ALA A 99 2.62 17.17 6.65
CA ALA A 99 3.67 17.32 5.65
C ALA A 99 3.59 18.64 4.87
N GLN A 100 2.94 19.68 5.40
CA GLN A 100 3.25 21.06 4.98
C GLN A 100 4.48 21.52 5.80
N PRO A 101 5.67 21.65 5.19
CA PRO A 101 6.79 22.23 5.93
C PRO A 101 6.43 23.67 6.29
N THR A 102 6.52 24.02 7.58
CA THR A 102 6.40 25.42 8.07
C THR A 102 7.51 26.32 7.54
N THR A 103 8.43 25.75 6.76
CA THR A 103 9.44 26.47 6.01
C THR A 103 8.90 26.76 4.62
N ASP A 104 8.38 27.97 4.46
CA ASP A 104 8.12 28.58 3.16
C ASP A 104 9.47 28.76 2.43
N TRP A 105 9.88 27.71 1.72
CA TRP A 105 11.10 27.68 0.94
C TRP A 105 11.09 28.77 -0.14
N ASP A 106 9.92 29.13 -0.66
CA ASP A 106 9.76 30.22 -1.62
C ASP A 106 10.22 31.56 -1.02
N LYS A 107 9.93 31.84 0.26
CA LYS A 107 10.48 33.01 0.97
C LYS A 107 11.99 32.95 1.15
N ILE A 108 12.54 31.78 1.49
CA ILE A 108 13.98 31.58 1.70
C ILE A 108 14.76 31.76 0.39
N TYR A 109 14.24 31.26 -0.73
CA TYR A 109 14.85 31.40 -2.05
C TYR A 109 14.59 32.77 -2.69
N ALA A 110 13.49 33.45 -2.34
CA ALA A 110 13.24 34.84 -2.75
C ALA A 110 14.32 35.79 -2.22
N ALA A 111 14.82 35.59 -0.99
CA ALA A 111 15.91 36.36 -0.40
C ALA A 111 17.26 36.22 -1.15
N ARG A 112 17.44 35.14 -1.93
CA ARG A 112 18.62 34.95 -2.77
C ARG A 112 18.50 35.68 -4.12
N ARG A 113 17.31 35.75 -4.72
CA ARG A 113 17.07 36.54 -5.96
C ARG A 113 17.13 38.05 -5.74
N THR A 114 16.76 38.55 -4.56
CA THR A 114 16.75 39.99 -4.28
C THR A 114 18.16 40.58 -4.05
N ARG A 115 19.19 39.74 -3.85
CA ARG A 115 20.57 40.18 -3.69
C ARG A 115 21.26 40.58 -5.00
N ASP A 116 20.77 40.12 -6.16
CA ASP A 116 21.37 40.47 -7.45
C ASP A 116 20.81 41.76 -8.07
N ARG A 117 19.61 42.22 -7.67
CA ARG A 117 19.07 43.50 -8.17
C ARG A 117 19.79 44.75 -7.64
N PHE A 118 20.60 44.63 -6.59
CA PHE A 118 21.37 45.76 -6.05
C PHE A 118 22.72 45.98 -6.74
N LYS A 119 23.21 45.00 -7.51
CA LYS A 119 24.48 45.16 -8.24
C LYS A 119 24.32 45.92 -9.57
N ASP A 120 23.13 45.89 -10.18
CA ASP A 120 22.91 46.56 -11.47
C ASP A 120 22.64 48.07 -11.39
N ARG A 121 22.20 48.58 -10.22
CA ARG A 121 22.06 50.04 -10.03
C ARG A 121 23.39 50.78 -9.91
N ARG A 122 24.49 50.07 -9.59
CA ARG A 122 25.84 50.67 -9.58
C ARG A 122 26.45 50.73 -10.98
N THR A 123 26.16 49.76 -11.84
CA THR A 123 26.63 49.72 -13.24
C THR A 123 25.91 50.74 -14.12
N GLU A 124 24.63 51.03 -13.87
CA GLU A 124 23.90 52.09 -14.59
C GLU A 124 24.39 53.50 -14.22
N ARG A 125 24.69 53.77 -12.94
CA ARG A 125 25.25 55.08 -12.52
C ARG A 125 26.70 55.31 -12.99
N ALA A 126 27.51 54.25 -13.09
CA ALA A 126 28.87 54.35 -13.61
C ALA A 126 28.92 54.63 -15.12
N ARG A 127 27.93 54.12 -15.88
CA ARG A 127 27.76 54.43 -17.32
C ARG A 127 27.39 55.90 -17.58
N LEU A 128 26.58 56.50 -16.71
CA LEU A 128 26.21 57.92 -16.80
C LEU A 128 27.36 58.88 -16.45
N LEU A 129 28.37 58.43 -15.70
CA LEU A 129 29.50 59.25 -15.24
C LEU A 129 30.82 58.99 -15.99
N GLY A 130 30.80 58.28 -17.12
CA GLY A 130 31.91 58.29 -18.09
C GLY A 130 33.27 57.79 -17.58
N LYS A 131 33.35 57.01 -16.50
CA LYS A 131 34.62 56.44 -16.02
C LYS A 131 34.76 54.97 -16.41
N LYS A 132 35.81 54.66 -17.19
CA LYS A 132 36.19 53.31 -17.64
C LYS A 132 36.49 52.39 -16.44
N LEU A 133 35.94 51.18 -16.43
CA LEU A 133 36.26 50.15 -15.45
C LEU A 133 37.52 49.35 -15.86
N PRO A 134 38.36 48.90 -14.91
CA PRO A 134 39.49 48.03 -15.20
C PRO A 134 39.05 46.62 -15.61
N PRO A 135 39.82 45.92 -16.46
CA PRO A 135 39.45 44.61 -16.98
C PRO A 135 39.43 43.54 -15.88
N LYS A 136 38.39 42.71 -15.91
CA LYS A 136 38.18 41.59 -15.00
C LYS A 136 39.22 40.51 -15.30
N ARG A 137 40.21 40.36 -14.41
CA ARG A 137 41.15 39.23 -14.47
C ARG A 137 40.35 37.93 -14.36
N ARG A 138 40.56 37.05 -15.35
CA ARG A 138 40.14 35.65 -15.32
C ARG A 138 41.06 34.87 -14.39
#